data_AF-A0A7C7HM83-F1
#
_entry.id   AF-A0A7C7HM83-F1
#
_cell.length_a   1.000
_cell.length_b   1.000
_cell.length_c   1.000
_cell.angle_alpha   90.00
_cell.angle_beta   90.00
_cell.angle_gamma   90.00
#
_symmetry.space_group_name_H-M   'P 1'
#
loop_
_entity.id
_entity.type
_entity.pdbx_description
1 polymer ?
#
loop_
_entity_poly.entity_id
_entity_poly.type
_entity_poly.pdbx_seq_one_letter_code
_entity_poly.pdbx_strand_id
1 'polypeptide(L)'
;MTPNKNQFLLVVVILLIFHASVSADIIGMWLFEEAAGDRVIDASDENHEGKLEGGTKRVEGKFGKGVELSKNGFIEWESNDNFNFEESLSILIYARIDDVTPQEWVGMPRKEGQYVMAAHKVGDKVEMTL
;
A
#
# COMPACT_ATOMS: atom_id res chain seq x y z
N MET A 1 -38.34 16.41 -6.72
CA MET A 1 -37.94 17.21 -7.91
C MET A 1 -36.75 16.49 -8.53
N THR A 2 -36.91 15.90 -9.71
CA THR A 2 -35.86 15.10 -10.38
C THR A 2 -34.83 16.03 -11.01
N PRO A 3 -33.52 15.84 -10.78
CA PRO A 3 -32.47 16.65 -11.39
C PRO A 3 -32.56 16.55 -12.92
N ASN A 4 -32.48 17.67 -13.61
CA ASN A 4 -32.51 17.66 -15.08
C ASN A 4 -31.16 17.22 -15.66
N LYS A 5 -31.16 16.86 -16.95
CA LYS A 5 -29.99 16.31 -17.65
C LYS A 5 -28.73 17.19 -17.52
N ASN A 6 -28.91 18.51 -17.45
CA ASN A 6 -27.82 19.49 -17.32
C ASN A 6 -27.29 19.56 -15.88
N GLN A 7 -28.17 19.43 -14.87
CA GLN A 7 -27.77 19.33 -13.47
C GLN A 7 -27.03 18.02 -13.19
N PHE A 8 -27.43 16.91 -13.82
CA PHE A 8 -26.72 15.64 -13.72
C PHE A 8 -25.32 15.73 -14.35
N LEU A 9 -25.21 16.34 -15.54
CA LEU A 9 -23.92 16.56 -16.20
C LEU A 9 -23.00 17.45 -15.36
N LEU A 10 -23.52 18.51 -14.74
CA LEU A 10 -22.75 19.41 -13.88
C LEU A 10 -22.18 18.69 -12.65
N VAL A 11 -22.96 17.81 -12.01
CA VAL A 11 -22.50 17.02 -10.87
C VAL A 11 -21.41 16.03 -11.28
N VAL A 12 -21.54 15.37 -12.43
CA VAL A 12 -20.50 14.48 -12.96
C VAL A 12 -19.21 15.25 -13.28
N VAL A 13 -19.31 16.43 -13.88
CA VAL A 13 -18.15 17.28 -14.16
C VAL A 13 -17.47 17.72 -12.86
N ILE A 14 -18.23 18.19 -11.86
CA ILE A 14 -17.68 18.60 -10.55
C ILE A 14 -16.97 17.43 -9.83
N LEU A 15 -17.49 16.21 -9.92
CA LEU A 15 -16.84 15.02 -9.36
C LEU A 15 -15.51 14.67 -10.08
N LEU A 16 -15.38 15.00 -11.36
CA LEU A 16 -14.14 14.75 -12.13
C LEU A 16 -13.03 15.79 -11.85
N ILE A 17 -13.38 17.00 -11.43
CA ILE A 17 -12.40 18.08 -11.11
C ILE A 17 -11.87 18.01 -9.68
N PHE A 18 -12.52 17.26 -8.78
CA PHE A 18 -12.04 16.98 -7.42
C PHE A 18 -11.10 15.76 -7.40
N HIS A 19 -10.11 15.72 -8.30
CA HIS A 19 -8.91 14.91 -8.03
C HIS A 19 -7.98 15.79 -7.20
N ALA A 20 -7.98 15.61 -5.88
CA ALA A 20 -6.93 16.17 -5.06
C ALA A 20 -5.62 15.53 -5.52
N SER A 21 -4.82 16.26 -6.30
CA SER A 21 -3.46 15.83 -6.61
C SER A 21 -2.68 15.88 -5.30
N VAL A 22 -2.52 14.73 -4.65
CA VAL A 22 -1.47 14.57 -3.65
C VAL A 22 -0.16 14.69 -4.41
N SER A 23 0.35 15.91 -4.53
CA SER A 23 1.69 16.19 -5.02
C SER A 23 2.59 16.31 -3.80
N ALA A 24 2.86 15.16 -3.19
CA ALA A 24 4.23 14.87 -2.77
C ALA A 24 4.88 14.17 -3.98
N ASP A 25 6.21 14.21 -4.12
CA ASP A 25 6.91 13.39 -5.11
C ASP A 25 6.72 11.91 -4.73
N ILE A 26 5.58 11.34 -5.13
CA ILE A 26 5.21 9.96 -4.84
C ILE A 26 6.02 9.10 -5.79
N ILE A 27 7.00 8.40 -5.24
CA ILE A 27 7.85 7.46 -5.98
C ILE A 27 7.08 6.19 -6.38
N GLY A 28 6.00 5.85 -5.67
CA GLY A 28 5.15 4.72 -6.04
C GLY A 28 3.89 4.63 -5.18
N MET A 29 2.77 4.24 -5.80
CA MET A 29 1.49 4.05 -5.14
C MET A 29 0.75 2.85 -5.73
N TRP A 30 0.68 1.76 -4.97
CA TRP A 30 -0.04 0.55 -5.39
C TRP A 30 -1.34 0.39 -4.60
N LEU A 31 -2.46 0.57 -5.29
CA LEU A 31 -3.81 0.51 -4.70
C LEU A 31 -4.46 -0.87 -4.81
N PHE A 32 -3.95 -1.74 -5.70
CA PHE A 32 -4.40 -3.11 -5.93
C PHE A 32 -5.86 -3.28 -6.43
N GLU A 33 -6.45 -2.23 -7.02
CA GLU A 33 -7.87 -2.20 -7.43
C GLU A 33 -8.18 -2.91 -8.75
N GLU A 34 -7.17 -3.45 -9.44
CA GLU A 34 -7.33 -4.07 -10.76
C GLU A 34 -8.34 -5.22 -10.75
N ALA A 35 -9.14 -5.32 -11.81
CA ALA A 35 -10.24 -6.29 -11.89
C ALA A 35 -9.77 -7.75 -11.85
N ALA A 36 -8.66 -8.06 -12.53
CA ALA A 36 -8.13 -9.42 -12.66
C ALA A 36 -6.67 -9.42 -13.15
N GLY A 37 -6.07 -10.61 -13.16
CA GLY A 37 -4.71 -10.84 -13.64
C GLY A 37 -3.65 -10.55 -12.59
N ASP A 38 -2.38 -10.69 -13.00
CA ASP A 38 -1.25 -10.63 -12.06
C ASP A 38 -0.54 -9.28 -12.07
N ARG A 39 -0.86 -8.39 -13.01
CA ARG A 39 -0.26 -7.04 -13.08
C ARG A 39 -0.72 -6.20 -11.89
N VAL A 40 0.18 -5.47 -11.27
CA VAL A 40 -0.06 -4.47 -10.23
C VAL A 40 0.30 -3.10 -10.82
N ILE A 41 -0.67 -2.20 -10.92
CA ILE A 41 -0.48 -0.89 -11.53
C ILE A 41 0.03 0.07 -10.46
N ASP A 42 1.08 0.81 -10.80
CA ASP A 42 1.49 1.98 -10.05
C ASP A 42 0.59 3.15 -10.44
N ALA A 43 -0.15 3.68 -9.48
CA ALA A 43 -1.05 4.81 -9.64
C ALA A 43 -0.33 6.16 -9.42
N SER A 44 0.98 6.15 -9.18
CA SER A 44 1.83 7.33 -9.28
C SER A 44 2.13 7.69 -10.75
N ASP A 45 2.86 8.78 -10.95
CA ASP A 45 3.33 9.19 -12.29
C ASP A 45 4.66 8.52 -12.69
N GLU A 46 5.20 7.60 -11.88
CA GLU A 46 6.53 6.97 -12.08
C GLU A 46 6.49 5.61 -12.80
N ASN A 47 5.30 5.05 -13.03
CA ASN A 47 5.10 3.83 -13.83
C ASN A 47 5.86 2.58 -13.31
N HIS A 48 5.99 2.42 -11.99
CA HIS A 48 6.60 1.25 -11.36
C HIS A 48 5.62 0.07 -11.25
N GLU A 49 5.17 -0.43 -12.39
CA GLU A 49 4.22 -1.54 -12.43
C GLU A 49 4.85 -2.83 -11.91
N GLY A 50 4.14 -3.50 -11.02
CA GLY A 50 4.55 -4.76 -10.43
C GLY A 50 3.80 -5.96 -10.99
N LYS A 51 4.17 -7.13 -10.50
CA LYS A 51 3.46 -8.39 -10.76
C LYS A 51 3.29 -9.22 -9.50
N LEU A 52 2.11 -9.80 -9.32
CA LEU A 52 1.83 -10.79 -8.28
C LEU A 52 2.56 -12.09 -8.61
N GLU A 53 3.42 -12.53 -7.70
CA GLU A 53 4.22 -13.74 -7.87
C GLU A 53 4.07 -14.68 -6.67
N GLY A 54 4.50 -15.94 -6.85
CA GLY A 54 4.62 -16.90 -5.76
C GLY A 54 3.30 -17.26 -5.08
N GLY A 55 2.18 -17.25 -5.81
CA GLY A 55 0.85 -17.56 -5.27
C GLY A 55 0.19 -16.40 -4.51
N THR A 56 0.74 -15.19 -4.61
CA THR A 56 0.06 -13.96 -4.18
C THR A 56 -1.23 -13.78 -4.98
N LYS A 57 -2.29 -13.31 -4.33
CA LYS A 57 -3.58 -13.08 -4.97
C LYS A 57 -4.22 -11.79 -4.48
N ARG A 58 -5.06 -11.19 -5.33
CA ARG A 58 -5.97 -10.12 -4.90
C ARG A 58 -7.11 -10.67 -4.06
N VAL A 59 -7.44 -9.94 -3.02
CA VAL A 59 -8.56 -10.20 -2.09
C VAL A 59 -9.24 -8.89 -1.74
N GLU A 60 -10.38 -8.95 -1.06
CA GLU A 60 -10.97 -7.76 -0.45
C GLU A 60 -10.07 -7.26 0.69
N GLY A 61 -9.72 -5.98 0.62
CA GLY A 61 -8.84 -5.30 1.55
C GLY A 61 -9.60 -4.51 2.62
N LYS A 62 -8.87 -3.66 3.35
CA LYS A 62 -9.49 -2.69 4.27
C LYS A 62 -10.31 -1.63 3.53
N PHE A 63 -9.79 -1.20 2.38
CA PHE A 63 -10.46 -0.32 1.44
C PHE A 63 -10.41 -1.01 0.08
N GLY A 64 -11.55 -1.18 -0.57
CA GLY A 64 -11.63 -1.89 -1.84
C GLY A 64 -10.88 -3.23 -1.80
N LYS A 65 -9.89 -3.37 -2.68
CA LYS A 65 -9.05 -4.57 -2.78
C LYS A 65 -7.72 -4.42 -2.04
N GLY A 66 -7.06 -5.55 -1.87
CA GLY A 66 -5.70 -5.65 -1.39
C GLY A 66 -5.05 -6.93 -1.92
N VAL A 67 -3.86 -7.22 -1.41
CA VAL A 67 -3.10 -8.42 -1.76
C VAL A 67 -2.92 -9.30 -0.53
N GLU A 68 -3.16 -10.60 -0.69
CA GLU A 68 -2.80 -11.62 0.28
C GLU A 68 -1.52 -12.30 -0.19
N LEU A 69 -0.43 -12.09 0.57
CA LEU A 69 0.85 -12.73 0.30
C LEU A 69 0.81 -14.18 0.78
N SER A 70 1.21 -15.11 -0.09
CA SER A 70 1.46 -16.49 0.29
C SER A 70 2.83 -16.62 1.01
N LYS A 71 3.17 -17.81 1.51
CA LYS A 71 4.49 -18.09 2.11
C LYS A 71 5.66 -17.68 1.21
N ASN A 72 5.53 -17.88 -0.10
CA ASN A 72 6.55 -17.52 -1.09
C ASN A 72 6.09 -16.33 -1.96
N GLY A 73 5.02 -15.64 -1.54
CA GLY A 73 4.37 -14.60 -2.32
C GLY A 73 5.12 -13.28 -2.19
N PHE A 74 5.30 -12.61 -3.32
CA PHE A 74 5.87 -11.27 -3.39
C PHE A 74 5.28 -10.50 -4.57
N ILE A 75 5.57 -9.21 -4.60
CA ILE A 75 5.34 -8.32 -5.73
C ILE A 75 6.70 -7.76 -6.12
N GLU A 76 7.06 -7.89 -7.39
CA GLU A 76 8.30 -7.33 -7.93
C GLU A 76 7.98 -6.40 -9.11
N TRP A 77 8.88 -5.44 -9.34
CA TRP A 77 8.89 -4.52 -10.47
C TRP A 77 10.34 -4.30 -10.92
N GLU A 78 10.52 -3.68 -12.08
CA GLU A 78 11.86 -3.42 -12.63
C GLU A 78 12.66 -2.45 -11.76
N SER A 79 13.97 -2.69 -11.65
CA SER A 79 14.88 -1.82 -10.93
C SER A 79 14.89 -0.42 -11.53
N ASN A 80 14.80 0.61 -10.69
CA ASN A 80 14.80 2.02 -11.10
C ASN A 80 15.54 2.88 -10.06
N ASP A 81 16.21 3.94 -10.53
CA ASP A 81 16.96 4.88 -9.68
C ASP A 81 16.08 5.66 -8.70
N ASN A 82 14.78 5.74 -8.95
CA ASN A 82 13.79 6.31 -8.04
C ASN A 82 13.79 5.65 -6.65
N PHE A 83 14.28 4.41 -6.53
CA PHE A 83 14.42 3.70 -5.25
C PHE A 83 15.82 3.83 -4.62
N ASN A 84 16.73 4.63 -5.20
CA ASN A 84 18.02 4.97 -4.61
C ASN A 84 17.86 6.18 -3.69
N PHE A 85 17.36 5.94 -2.47
CA PHE A 85 17.06 7.01 -1.52
C PHE A 85 18.33 7.67 -0.98
N GLU A 86 18.62 8.90 -1.42
CA GLU A 86 19.70 9.75 -0.87
C GLU A 86 19.23 10.63 0.30
N GLU A 87 17.92 10.89 0.37
CA GLU A 87 17.26 11.72 1.38
C GLU A 87 16.27 10.92 2.25
N SER A 88 15.34 11.61 2.91
CA SER A 88 14.33 11.01 3.77
C SER A 88 13.22 10.32 2.98
N LEU A 89 12.92 9.08 3.33
CA LEU A 89 11.81 8.30 2.80
C LEU A 89 10.62 8.31 3.79
N SER A 90 9.41 8.52 3.27
CA SER A 90 8.15 8.31 4.00
C SER A 90 7.34 7.21 3.33
N ILE A 91 6.77 6.31 4.13
CA ILE A 91 5.97 5.16 3.65
C ILE A 91 4.64 5.12 4.42
N LEU A 92 3.55 4.87 3.70
CA LEU A 92 2.24 4.56 4.28
C LEU A 92 1.78 3.19 3.77
N ILE A 93 1.49 2.26 4.69
CA ILE A 93 1.03 0.91 4.37
C ILE A 93 -0.15 0.53 5.27
N TYR A 94 -1.19 -0.05 4.67
CA TYR A 94 -2.23 -0.77 5.41
C TYR A 94 -1.97 -2.28 5.28
N ALA A 95 -1.55 -2.90 6.38
CA ALA A 95 -1.31 -4.33 6.44
C ALA A 95 -2.18 -4.98 7.53
N ARG A 96 -2.75 -6.14 7.21
CA ARG A 96 -3.25 -7.09 8.20
C ARG A 96 -2.20 -8.18 8.34
N ILE A 97 -1.78 -8.45 9.58
CA ILE A 97 -0.79 -9.46 9.89
C ILE A 97 -1.53 -10.60 10.58
N ASP A 98 -1.72 -11.71 9.86
CA ASP A 98 -2.53 -12.84 10.31
C ASP A 98 -1.77 -13.78 11.27
N ASP A 99 -0.45 -13.89 11.11
CA ASP A 99 0.42 -14.58 12.05
C ASP A 99 1.81 -13.91 12.08
N VAL A 100 2.42 -13.89 13.26
CA VAL A 100 3.81 -13.46 13.45
C VAL A 100 4.60 -14.64 13.94
N THR A 101 5.28 -15.32 13.01
CA THR A 101 6.19 -16.43 13.32
C THR A 101 7.64 -15.96 13.13
N PRO A 102 8.50 -15.93 14.18
CA PRO A 102 8.29 -16.35 15.56
C PRO A 102 7.70 -15.24 16.45
N GLN A 103 6.84 -15.66 17.39
CA GLN A 103 5.99 -14.85 18.27
C GLN A 103 6.72 -13.98 19.32
N GLU A 104 8.04 -13.82 19.23
CA GLU A 104 8.84 -13.14 20.26
C GLU A 104 9.24 -11.70 19.90
N TRP A 105 9.46 -11.40 18.62
CA TRP A 105 9.94 -10.09 18.17
C TRP A 105 9.25 -9.65 16.89
N VAL A 106 8.44 -8.59 16.97
CA VAL A 106 7.83 -7.94 15.80
C VAL A 106 8.50 -6.57 15.60
N GLY A 107 9.13 -6.36 14.44
CA GLY A 107 9.71 -5.08 14.05
C GLY A 107 9.18 -4.63 12.69
N MET A 108 9.01 -3.32 12.51
CA MET A 108 8.73 -2.73 11.19
C MET A 108 10.00 -2.75 10.30
N PRO A 109 9.89 -2.63 8.96
CA PRO A 109 11.05 -2.51 8.07
C PRO A 109 12.03 -1.46 8.60
N ARG A 110 13.32 -1.81 8.68
CA ARG A 110 14.32 -1.04 9.45
C ARG A 110 15.61 -0.81 8.69
N LYS A 111 16.26 0.32 8.98
CA LYS A 111 17.71 0.49 8.81
C LYS A 111 18.40 -0.13 10.02
N GLU A 112 19.39 -0.99 9.79
CA GLU A 112 20.11 -1.65 10.87
C GLU A 112 20.85 -0.63 11.76
N GLY A 113 20.55 -0.61 13.07
CA GLY A 113 21.25 0.22 14.06
C GLY A 113 20.58 1.53 14.53
N GLN A 114 19.29 1.79 14.24
CA GLN A 114 18.56 2.95 14.77
C GLN A 114 17.19 2.61 15.39
N TYR A 115 16.64 3.57 16.15
CA TYR A 115 15.46 3.53 17.04
C TYR A 115 14.39 2.50 16.66
N VAL A 116 14.00 1.68 17.63
CA VAL A 116 13.06 0.59 17.42
C VAL A 116 11.74 0.99 18.04
N MET A 117 10.66 1.07 17.25
CA MET A 117 9.34 0.79 17.79
C MET A 117 9.19 -0.73 17.81
N ALA A 118 9.50 -1.35 18.95
CA ALA A 118 9.32 -2.79 19.15
C ALA A 118 8.03 -3.02 19.91
N ALA A 119 7.15 -3.87 19.37
CA ALA A 119 6.05 -4.41 20.14
C ALA A 119 6.40 -5.84 20.53
N HIS A 120 6.34 -6.15 21.83
CA HIS A 120 6.54 -7.51 22.32
C HIS A 120 5.42 -7.90 23.29
N LYS A 121 5.10 -9.20 23.31
CA LYS A 121 4.06 -9.75 24.18
C LYS A 121 4.66 -10.08 25.54
N VAL A 122 4.07 -9.55 26.61
CA VAL A 122 4.42 -9.84 28.00
C VAL A 122 3.17 -10.37 28.71
N GLY A 123 3.05 -11.69 28.82
CA GLY A 123 1.83 -12.34 29.31
C GLY A 123 0.63 -12.04 28.40
N ASP A 124 -0.43 -11.46 28.95
CA ASP A 124 -1.64 -11.06 28.20
C ASP A 124 -1.59 -9.62 27.67
N LYS A 125 -0.46 -8.91 27.81
CA LYS A 125 -0.29 -7.52 27.38
C LYS A 125 0.67 -7.40 26.21
N VAL A 126 0.52 -6.32 25.44
CA VAL A 126 1.50 -5.88 24.45
C VAL A 126 2.20 -4.64 25.00
N GLU A 127 3.53 -4.70 25.11
CA GLU A 127 4.36 -3.57 25.49
C GLU A 127 5.04 -2.99 24.25
N MET A 128 5.07 -1.67 24.16
CA MET A 128 5.81 -0.95 23.14
C MET A 128 7.06 -0.34 23.76
N THR A 129 8.20 -0.68 23.19
CA THR A 129 9.50 -0.09 23.52
C THR A 129 9.89 0.87 22.41
N LEU A 130 10.38 2.06 22.78
CA LEU A 130 10.95 3.09 21.90
C LEU A 130 12.47 3.12 22.05
#